data_AF-A0A318RPM1-F1
#
_entry.id   AF-A0A318RPM1-F1
#
_cell.length_a   1.000
_cell.length_b   1.000
_cell.length_c   1.000
_cell.angle_alpha   90.00
_cell.angle_beta   90.00
_cell.angle_gamma   90.00
#
_symmetry.space_group_name_H-M   'P 1'
#
loop_
_entity.id
_entity.type
_entity.pdbx_description
1 polymer ?
#
loop_
_entity_poly.entity_id
_entity_poly.type
_entity_poly.pdbx_seq_one_letter_code
_entity_poly.pdbx_strand_id
1 'polypeptide(L)' 'MSETTAWEYVTVPLLTHATKQILDQWGADGWELVSVLPGPTGEQHVAYLKRAKG' A
#
# COMPACT_ATOMS: atom_id res chain seq x y z
N MET A 1 -21.19 -9.17 19.52
CA MET A 1 -21.18 -7.88 18.79
C MET A 1 -20.08 -8.00 17.76
N SER A 2 -20.39 -7.87 16.47
CA SER A 2 -19.36 -7.89 15.43
C SER A 2 -18.50 -6.65 15.63
N GLU A 3 -17.27 -6.82 16.12
CA GLU A 3 -16.32 -5.72 16.21
C GLU A 3 -16.14 -5.16 14.79
N THR A 4 -16.54 -3.91 14.59
CA THR A 4 -16.32 -3.23 13.32
C THR A 4 -14.82 -3.07 13.16
N THR A 5 -14.20 -3.89 12.30
CA THR A 5 -12.77 -3.75 11.99
C THR A 5 -12.53 -2.35 11.43
N ALA A 6 -11.85 -1.50 12.21
CA ALA A 6 -11.39 -0.22 11.72
C ALA A 6 -10.18 -0.46 10.80
N TRP A 7 -10.06 0.32 9.73
CA TRP A 7 -8.99 0.18 8.75
C TRP A 7 -8.15 1.44 8.70
N GLU A 8 -6.83 1.27 8.66
CA GLU A 8 -5.87 2.31 8.33
C GLU A 8 -5.54 2.20 6.84
N TYR A 9 -5.38 3.34 6.17
CA TYR A 9 -5.02 3.40 4.75
C TYR A 9 -3.80 4.29 4.56
N VAL A 10 -2.91 3.88 3.65
CA VAL A 10 -1.72 4.64 3.28
C VAL A 10 -1.51 4.60 1.78
N THR A 11 -0.94 5.67 1.25
CA THR A 11 -0.46 5.76 -0.13
C THR A 11 1.05 5.88 -0.12
N VAL A 12 1.72 5.05 -0.94
CA VAL A 12 3.18 5.02 -0.99
C VAL A 12 3.65 5.12 -2.44
N PRO A 13 4.64 5.99 -2.73
CA PRO A 13 5.22 6.06 -4.05
C PRO A 13 6.07 4.80 -4.31
N LEU A 14 5.89 4.21 -5.49
CA LEU A 14 6.70 3.11 -5.98
C LEU A 14 7.75 3.65 -6.93
N LEU A 15 9.01 3.40 -6.59
CA LEU A 15 10.15 3.70 -7.45
C LEU A 15 10.33 2.56 -8.46
N THR A 16 10.41 2.88 -9.75
CA THR A 16 10.44 1.92 -10.87
C THR A 16 11.51 0.82 -10.73
N HIS A 17 12.60 1.08 -10.02
CA HIS A 17 13.70 0.11 -9.82
C HIS A 17 13.69 -0.54 -8.42
N ALA A 18 12.73 -0.19 -7.55
CA ALA A 18 12.63 -0.71 -6.19
C ALA A 18 11.19 -1.11 -5.79
N THR A 19 10.25 -1.18 -6.73
CA THR A 19 8.84 -1.52 -6.47
C THR A 19 8.67 -2.76 -5.59
N LYS A 20 9.37 -3.86 -5.91
CA LYS A 20 9.31 -5.10 -5.13
C LYS A 20 9.77 -4.88 -3.69
N GLN A 21 10.92 -4.27 -3.50
CA GLN A 21 11.49 -4.02 -2.17
C GLN A 21 10.55 -3.15 -1.32
N ILE A 22 9.95 -2.12 -1.91
CA ILE A 22 8.99 -1.25 -1.23
C ILE A 22 7.78 -2.08 -0.78
N LEU A 23 7.14 -2.82 -1.70
CA LEU A 23 5.97 -3.64 -1.38
C LEU A 23 6.26 -4.73 -0.34
N ASP A 24 7.42 -5.41 -0.45
CA ASP A 24 7.84 -6.43 0.51
C ASP A 24 8.01 -5.84 1.92
N GLN A 25 8.59 -4.62 2.04
CA GLN A 25 8.75 -3.93 3.32
C GLN A 25 7.39 -3.60 3.96
N TRP A 26 6.47 -2.98 3.21
CA TRP A 26 5.14 -2.65 3.73
C TRP A 26 4.33 -3.91 4.06
N GLY A 27 4.47 -4.98 3.27
CA GLY A 27 3.87 -6.28 3.55
C GLY A 27 4.38 -6.89 4.85
N ALA A 28 5.70 -6.79 5.12
CA ALA A 28 6.29 -7.21 6.40
C ALA A 28 5.76 -6.38 7.59
N ASP A 29 5.45 -5.10 7.38
CA ASP A 29 4.85 -4.22 8.38
C ASP A 29 3.33 -4.45 8.58
N GLY A 30 2.77 -5.48 7.92
CA GLY A 30 1.38 -5.93 8.06
C GLY A 30 0.38 -5.17 7.18
N TRP A 31 0.86 -4.42 6.18
CA TRP A 31 -0.01 -3.74 5.22
C TRP A 31 -0.38 -4.66 4.06
N GLU A 32 -1.66 -4.65 3.71
CA GLU A 32 -2.20 -5.37 2.57
C GLU A 32 -2.30 -4.43 1.36
N LEU A 33 -1.70 -4.82 0.23
CA LEU A 33 -1.80 -4.09 -1.03
C LEU A 33 -3.24 -4.16 -1.57
N VAL A 34 -3.83 -2.99 -1.83
CA VAL A 34 -5.18 -2.86 -2.40
C VAL A 34 -5.11 -2.64 -3.91
N SER A 35 -4.30 -1.68 -4.35
CA SER A 35 -4.18 -1.34 -5.77
C SER A 35 -2.90 -0.57 -6.06
N VAL A 36 -2.47 -0.60 -7.32
CA VAL A 36 -1.37 0.20 -7.84
C VAL A 36 -1.89 1.05 -9.00
N LEU A 37 -1.75 2.37 -8.89
CA LEU A 37 -2.18 3.30 -9.92
C LEU A 37 -0.97 3.99 -10.57
N PRO A 38 -0.99 4.22 -11.89
CA PRO A 38 0.00 5.07 -12.53
C PRO A 38 -0.23 6.53 -12.12
N GLY A 39 0.86 7.25 -11.88
CA GLY A 39 0.86 8.69 -11.68
C GLY A 39 0.53 9.44 -12.98
N PRO A 40 0.30 10.76 -12.90
CA PRO A 40 -0.14 11.57 -14.05
C PRO A 40 0.83 11.56 -15.23
N THR A 41 2.12 11.28 -15.00
CA THR A 41 3.14 11.17 -16.05
C THR A 41 3.46 9.73 -16.47
N GLY A 42 2.85 8.72 -15.82
CA GLY A 42 3.08 7.28 -16.08
C GLY A 42 4.41 6.71 -15.59
N GLU A 43 5.39 7.55 -15.28
CA GLU A 43 6.71 7.11 -14.79
C GLU A 43 6.71 6.69 -13.32
N GLN A 44 5.83 7.27 -12.52
CA GLN A 44 5.70 7.00 -11.09
C GLN A 44 4.46 6.15 -10.86
N HIS A 45 4.54 5.16 -9.98
CA HIS A 45 3.39 4.39 -9.56
C HIS A 45 3.09 4.71 -8.09
N VAL A 46 1.82 4.64 -7.69
CA VAL A 46 1.39 4.81 -6.31
C VAL A 46 0.68 3.54 -5.88
N ALA A 47 1.12 2.94 -4.78
CA ALA A 47 0.43 1.82 -4.15
C ALA A 47 -0.49 2.34 -3.04
N TYR A 48 -1.72 1.82 -3.03
CA TYR A 48 -2.67 1.98 -1.95
C TYR A 48 -2.62 0.73 -1.10
N LEU A 49 -2.40 0.89 0.20
CA LEU A 49 -2.40 -0.21 1.15
C LEU A 49 -3.37 0.05 2.29
N LYS A 50 -3.84 -1.03 2.89
CA LYS A 50 -4.69 -1.00 4.07
C LYS A 50 -4.14 -1.92 5.16
N ARG A 51 -4.45 -1.61 6.41
CA ARG A 51 -4.13 -2.47 7.56
C ARG A 51 -5.28 -2.43 8.57
N ALA A 52 -5.57 -3.56 9.21
CA ALA A 52 -6.56 -3.60 10.29
C ALA A 52 -6.02 -2.82 11.50
N LYS A 53 -6.84 -1.91 12.03
CA LYS A 53 -6.54 -1.19 13.26
C LYS A 53 -6.89 -2.09 14.43
N GLY A 54 -5.85 -2.52 15.16
CA GLY A 54 -5.99 -3.21 16.45
C GLY A 54 -6.35 -2.27 17.58
#